data_AF-A0A3B3ZCY3-F1
#
_entry.id   AF-A0A3B3ZCY3-F1
#
_cell.length_a   1.000
_cell.length_b   1.000
_cell.length_c   1.000
_cell.angle_alpha   90.00
_cell.angle_beta   90.00
_cell.angle_gamma   90.00
#
_symmetry.space_group_name_H-M   'P 1'
#
loop_
_entity.id
_entity.type
_entity.pdbx_description
1 polymer ?
#
loop_
_entity_poly.entity_id
_entity_poly.type
_entity_poly.pdbx_seq_one_letter_code
_entity_poly.pdbx_strand_id
1 'polypeptide(L)'
;AMPGSSDRDRGRDRGYGGGPPRFGGGTGGNRGGPPMGKFGLPGERLRKRHWDLDELPKFQKNFYQEHPDVTCRPLQDVEQYRRSKEVTVKGRDCPKPIMKFNEAAYPSE
;
A
#
# COMPACT_ATOMS: atom_id res chain seq x y z
N ALA A 1 -29.84 43.93 6.54
CA ALA A 1 -30.05 44.28 5.11
C ALA A 1 -29.43 43.14 4.29
N MET A 2 -30.11 42.38 3.43
CA MET A 2 -31.25 42.64 2.54
C MET A 2 -32.29 41.47 2.55
N PRO A 3 -33.48 41.64 1.94
CA PRO A 3 -34.74 40.98 2.33
C PRO A 3 -35.10 39.74 1.50
N GLY A 4 -36.16 39.03 1.93
CA GLY A 4 -36.82 37.98 1.15
C GLY A 4 -37.85 38.54 0.15
N SER A 5 -38.30 37.69 -0.79
CA SER A 5 -39.68 37.60 -1.28
C SER A 5 -39.84 36.51 -2.36
N SER A 6 -40.70 35.54 -2.06
CA SER A 6 -41.84 35.05 -2.87
C SER A 6 -41.87 35.24 -4.40
N ASP A 7 -42.10 34.10 -5.06
CA ASP A 7 -43.00 33.89 -6.21
C ASP A 7 -42.82 34.72 -7.49
N ARG A 8 -42.65 34.01 -8.62
CA ARG A 8 -43.56 34.09 -9.77
C ARG A 8 -43.08 33.23 -10.93
N ASP A 9 -44.00 32.37 -11.35
CA ASP A 9 -44.22 31.96 -12.73
C ASP A 9 -43.74 32.97 -13.78
N ARG A 10 -43.17 32.44 -14.87
CA ARG A 10 -43.74 32.62 -16.22
C ARG A 10 -42.95 31.81 -17.22
N GLY A 11 -43.69 31.00 -17.97
CA GLY A 11 -43.17 30.26 -19.09
C GLY A 11 -42.47 31.16 -20.11
N ARG A 12 -41.54 30.55 -20.83
CA ARG A 12 -41.09 31.03 -22.12
C ARG A 12 -41.14 29.88 -23.10
N ASP A 13 -42.30 29.80 -23.73
CA ASP A 13 -42.51 29.67 -25.16
C ASP A 13 -41.47 28.94 -26.01
N ARG A 14 -41.99 27.87 -26.63
CA ARG A 14 -41.67 27.30 -27.95
C ARG A 14 -40.67 28.11 -28.79
N GLY A 15 -39.60 27.45 -29.18
CA GLY A 15 -38.73 27.88 -30.26
C GLY A 15 -37.86 26.74 -30.80
N TYR A 16 -38.34 26.09 -31.86
CA TYR A 16 -37.55 25.59 -32.99
C TYR A 16 -36.42 24.55 -32.77
N GLY A 17 -36.69 23.31 -33.21
CA GLY A 17 -35.77 22.56 -34.09
C GLY A 17 -34.66 21.71 -33.46
N GLY A 18 -34.66 20.41 -33.79
CA GLY A 18 -33.43 19.63 -33.91
C GLY A 18 -33.24 18.45 -32.95
N GLY A 19 -34.16 17.48 -32.96
CA GLY A 19 -33.87 16.16 -32.38
C GLY A 19 -32.97 15.32 -33.32
N PRO A 20 -31.87 14.70 -32.85
CA PRO A 20 -31.11 13.74 -33.64
C PRO A 20 -31.89 12.42 -33.79
N PRO A 21 -31.62 11.66 -34.87
CA PRO A 21 -32.59 10.72 -35.45
C PRO A 21 -32.76 9.47 -34.61
N ARG A 22 -34.02 9.04 -34.47
CA ARG A 22 -34.34 7.66 -34.07
C ARG A 22 -34.04 6.74 -35.24
N PHE A 23 -33.00 5.92 -35.11
CA PHE A 23 -32.85 4.74 -35.94
C PHE A 23 -33.66 3.60 -35.32
N GLY A 24 -34.93 3.51 -35.72
CA GLY A 24 -35.73 2.30 -35.53
C GLY A 24 -35.73 1.51 -36.83
N GLY A 25 -35.31 0.25 -36.78
CA GLY A 25 -35.56 -0.74 -37.84
C GLY A 25 -34.44 -1.77 -37.96
N GLY A 26 -34.75 -3.06 -37.72
CA GLY A 26 -33.83 -4.14 -38.10
C GLY A 26 -33.98 -5.43 -37.33
N THR A 27 -34.96 -6.22 -37.75
CA THR A 27 -35.11 -7.67 -37.59
C THR A 27 -33.78 -8.44 -37.59
N GLY A 28 -33.61 -9.35 -36.63
CA GLY A 28 -32.88 -10.62 -36.80
C GLY A 28 -31.34 -10.57 -36.87
N GLY A 29 -30.72 -11.62 -36.30
CA GLY A 29 -29.39 -12.04 -36.71
C GLY A 29 -28.38 -12.20 -35.59
N ASN A 30 -28.20 -13.45 -35.18
CA ASN A 30 -26.95 -14.06 -34.74
C ASN A 30 -25.73 -13.13 -34.81
N ARG A 31 -25.30 -12.58 -33.66
CA ARG A 31 -23.92 -12.11 -33.48
C ARG A 31 -23.14 -13.16 -32.72
N GLY A 32 -22.82 -14.24 -33.43
CA GLY A 32 -21.71 -15.11 -33.10
C GLY A 32 -20.41 -14.35 -33.31
N GLY A 33 -20.05 -13.49 -32.36
CA GLY A 33 -18.67 -13.05 -32.18
C GLY A 33 -17.92 -14.11 -31.39
N PRO A 34 -16.65 -14.40 -31.71
CA PRO A 34 -15.86 -15.37 -30.94
C PRO A 34 -15.87 -14.96 -29.46
N PRO A 35 -16.04 -15.91 -28.51
CA PRO A 35 -16.14 -15.56 -27.11
C PRO A 35 -14.87 -14.81 -26.71
N MET A 36 -15.01 -13.53 -26.40
CA MET A 36 -13.99 -12.70 -25.79
C MET A 36 -13.45 -13.45 -24.57
N GLY A 37 -12.21 -13.92 -24.69
CA GLY A 37 -11.37 -14.38 -23.59
C GLY A 37 -11.95 -15.48 -22.71
N LYS A 38 -11.60 -16.74 -22.97
CA LYS A 38 -11.67 -17.84 -21.99
C LYS A 38 -10.74 -17.64 -20.78
N PHE A 39 -10.06 -16.51 -20.69
CA PHE A 39 -9.20 -16.11 -19.59
C PHE A 39 -9.97 -15.00 -18.87
N GLY A 40 -10.58 -15.34 -17.72
CA GLY A 40 -11.22 -14.37 -16.83
C GLY A 40 -10.29 -13.22 -16.46
N LEU A 41 -10.81 -12.19 -15.80
CA LEU A 41 -10.04 -11.00 -15.46
C LEU A 41 -8.75 -11.41 -14.72
N PRO A 42 -7.59 -10.81 -15.03
CA PRO A 42 -6.35 -11.10 -14.31
C PRO A 42 -6.58 -10.92 -12.80
N GLY A 43 -6.45 -12.01 -12.05
CA GLY A 43 -6.65 -12.02 -10.60
C GLY A 43 -8.01 -12.52 -10.10
N GLU A 44 -8.98 -12.81 -10.99
CA GLU A 44 -10.35 -13.23 -10.61
C GLU A 44 -10.39 -14.55 -9.82
N ARG A 45 -9.38 -15.41 -9.98
CA ARG A 45 -9.24 -16.68 -9.26
C ARG A 45 -8.28 -16.62 -8.07
N LEU A 46 -7.70 -15.45 -7.77
CA LEU A 46 -6.81 -15.31 -6.63
C LEU A 46 -7.63 -15.36 -5.34
N ARG A 47 -7.23 -16.25 -4.43
CA ARG A 47 -7.76 -16.30 -3.07
C ARG A 47 -6.84 -15.52 -2.15
N LYS A 48 -7.42 -14.70 -1.28
CA LYS A 48 -6.65 -14.06 -0.21
C LYS A 48 -6.08 -15.17 0.68
N ARG A 49 -4.76 -15.16 0.89
CA ARG A 49 -4.12 -16.09 1.82
C ARG A 49 -4.63 -15.81 3.23
N HIS A 50 -5.19 -16.82 3.86
CA HIS A 50 -5.51 -16.80 5.28
C HIS A 50 -4.24 -17.22 6.04
N TRP A 51 -3.84 -16.41 7.01
CA TRP A 51 -2.71 -16.71 7.88
C TRP A 51 -3.30 -17.02 9.25
N ASP A 52 -3.41 -18.32 9.55
CA ASP A 52 -3.74 -18.74 10.89
C ASP A 52 -2.48 -18.66 11.75
N LEU A 53 -2.45 -17.73 12.70
CA LEU A 53 -1.28 -17.50 13.54
C LEU A 53 -1.03 -18.63 14.54
N ASP A 54 -2.05 -19.44 14.83
CA ASP A 54 -1.96 -20.56 15.77
C ASP A 54 -1.42 -21.82 15.09
N GLU A 55 -1.68 -21.98 13.78
CA GLU A 55 -1.14 -23.08 12.97
C GLU A 55 0.30 -22.85 12.48
N LEU A 56 0.80 -21.60 12.55
CA LEU A 56 2.16 -21.30 12.12
C LEU A 56 3.20 -21.90 13.09
N PRO A 57 4.22 -22.61 12.58
CA PRO A 57 5.32 -23.08 13.40
C PRO A 57 5.99 -21.93 14.15
N LYS A 58 6.19 -22.11 15.46
CA LYS A 58 6.94 -21.15 16.26
C LYS A 58 8.39 -21.14 15.81
N PHE A 59 8.95 -19.94 15.65
CA PHE A 59 10.35 -19.75 15.35
C PHE A 59 10.94 -18.73 16.32
N GLN A 60 12.19 -18.96 16.75
CA GLN A 60 12.94 -17.95 17.48
C GLN A 60 13.36 -16.86 16.50
N LYS A 61 13.09 -15.59 16.83
CA LYS A 61 13.51 -14.44 16.02
C LYS A 61 14.73 -13.74 16.61
N ASN A 62 14.79 -13.68 17.94
CA ASN A 62 15.88 -13.03 18.62
C ASN A 62 17.01 -14.04 18.88
N PHE A 63 18.03 -13.97 18.04
CA PHE A 63 19.31 -14.66 18.22
C PHE A 63 20.44 -13.68 18.55
N TYR A 64 20.14 -12.38 18.63
CA TYR A 64 21.16 -11.37 18.82
C TYR A 64 21.73 -11.46 20.24
N GLN A 65 23.04 -11.71 20.31
CA GLN A 65 23.82 -11.63 21.52
C GLN A 65 24.84 -10.51 21.36
N GLU A 66 24.78 -9.50 22.24
CA GLU A 66 25.73 -8.39 22.20
C GLU A 66 27.13 -8.87 22.60
N HIS A 67 28.13 -8.52 21.80
CA HIS A 67 29.52 -8.84 22.11
C HIS A 67 29.99 -8.08 23.37
N PRO A 68 30.85 -8.65 24.23
CA PRO A 68 31.34 -7.97 25.44
C PRO A 68 31.93 -6.57 25.16
N ASP A 69 32.72 -6.43 24.10
CA ASP A 69 33.31 -5.13 23.72
C ASP A 69 32.26 -4.09 23.34
N VAL A 70 31.13 -4.51 22.77
CA VAL A 70 30.00 -3.64 22.43
C VAL A 70 29.24 -3.28 23.71
N THR A 71 29.01 -4.27 24.58
CA THR A 71 28.34 -4.10 25.88
C THR A 71 29.09 -3.11 26.76
N CYS A 72 30.41 -3.22 26.86
CA CYS A 72 31.27 -2.35 27.66
C CYS A 72 31.50 -0.96 27.05
N ARG A 73 31.09 -0.72 25.80
CA ARG A 73 31.34 0.54 25.10
C ARG A 73 30.57 1.70 25.75
N PRO A 74 31.24 2.83 26.07
CA PRO A 74 30.56 3.98 26.66
C PRO A 74 29.62 4.64 25.64
N LEU A 75 28.55 5.25 26.14
CA LEU A 75 27.52 5.88 25.30
C LEU A 75 28.09 7.03 24.45
N GLN A 76 29.07 7.76 24.98
CA GLN A 76 29.72 8.86 24.27
C GLN A 76 30.40 8.37 22.97
N ASP A 77 31.13 7.25 23.03
CA ASP A 77 31.78 6.65 21.86
C ASP A 77 30.74 6.13 20.85
N VAL A 78 29.63 5.56 21.34
CA VAL A 78 28.51 5.11 20.50
C VAL A 78 27.89 6.28 19.74
N GLU A 79 27.65 7.41 20.41
CA GLU A 79 27.08 8.60 19.79
C GLU A 79 28.06 9.30 18.85
N GLN A 80 29.35 9.33 19.18
CA GLN A 80 30.38 9.86 18.29
C GLN A 80 30.48 9.02 17.02
N TYR A 81 30.46 7.69 17.16
CA TYR A 81 30.43 6.78 16.01
C TYR A 81 29.19 7.03 15.15
N ARG A 82 28.00 7.07 15.75
CA ARG A 82 26.74 7.36 15.04
C ARG A 82 26.81 8.69 14.29
N ARG A 83 27.31 9.76 14.92
CA ARG A 83 27.51 11.08 14.28
C ARG A 83 28.51 11.01 13.12
N SER A 84 29.67 10.40 13.32
CA SER A 84 30.71 10.27 12.28
C SER A 84 30.28 9.44 11.07
N LYS A 85 29.27 8.58 11.24
CA LYS A 85 28.71 7.72 10.19
C LYS A 85 27.32 8.17 9.72
N GLU A 86 26.90 9.37 10.14
CA GLU A 86 25.59 9.96 9.79
C GLU A 86 24.39 9.06 10.14
N VAL A 87 24.54 8.21 11.17
CA VAL A 87 23.51 7.28 11.64
C VAL A 87 22.59 7.98 12.65
N THR A 88 21.30 8.03 12.33
CA THR A 88 20.26 8.49 13.26
C THR A 88 19.39 7.33 13.70
N VAL A 89 19.16 7.21 15.01
CA VAL A 89 18.34 6.14 15.60
C VAL A 89 17.04 6.72 16.13
N LYS A 90 15.92 6.09 15.79
CA LYS A 90 14.59 6.43 16.30
C LYS A 90 13.96 5.19 16.93
N GLY A 91 13.67 5.24 18.22
CA GLY A 91 13.13 4.11 18.97
C GLY A 91 13.70 4.05 20.38
N ARG A 92 13.12 3.17 21.20
CA ARG A 92 13.66 2.81 22.51
C ARG A 92 14.44 1.51 22.37
N ASP A 93 15.40 1.29 23.27
CA ASP A 93 16.13 0.02 23.40
C ASP A 93 16.85 -0.43 22.11
N CYS A 94 17.33 0.52 21.30
CA CYS A 94 18.12 0.18 20.12
C CYS A 94 19.53 -0.28 20.53
N PRO A 95 19.99 -1.45 20.04
CA PRO A 95 21.30 -1.98 20.37
C PRO A 95 22.41 -1.04 19.91
N LYS A 96 23.57 -1.18 20.55
CA LYS A 96 24.75 -0.39 20.20
C LYS A 96 25.27 -0.83 18.81
N PRO A 97 25.88 0.10 18.06
CA PRO A 97 26.42 -0.23 16.75
C PRO A 97 27.61 -1.19 16.89
N ILE A 98 27.64 -2.18 16.01
CA ILE A 98 28.82 -3.01 15.77
C ILE A 98 29.81 -2.20 14.93
N MET A 99 31.05 -2.14 15.38
CA MET A 99 32.12 -1.37 14.70
C MET A 99 33.10 -2.28 13.96
N LYS A 100 33.17 -3.56 14.33
CA LYS A 100 34.09 -4.56 13.75
C LYS A 100 33.35 -5.85 13.42
N PHE A 101 33.80 -6.58 12.41
CA PHE A 101 33.14 -7.82 11.97
C PHE A 101 33.17 -8.95 13.00
N ASN A 102 34.22 -9.03 13.82
CA ASN A 102 34.33 -10.02 14.88
C ASN A 102 33.34 -9.80 16.05
N GLU A 103 32.80 -8.58 16.20
CA GLU A 103 31.76 -8.27 17.18
C GLU A 103 30.37 -8.77 16.71
N ALA A 104 30.22 -9.02 15.40
CA ALA A 104 29.06 -9.73 14.89
C ALA A 104 29.34 -11.23 15.05
N ALA A 105 28.52 -11.92 15.84
CA ALA A 105 28.63 -13.36 16.13
C ALA A 105 28.34 -14.24 14.90
N TYR A 106 29.10 -14.02 13.82
CA TYR A 106 29.04 -14.78 12.59
C TYR A 106 29.71 -16.15 12.80
N PRO A 107 29.20 -17.21 12.15
CA PRO A 107 29.86 -18.50 12.13
C PRO A 107 31.27 -18.37 11.51
N SER A 108 32.23 -19.12 12.06
CA SER A 108 33.44 -19.47 11.32
C SER A 108 33.05 -20.51 10.27
N GLU A 109 33.30 -20.22 9.00
CA GLU A 109 33.09 -21.16 7.88
C GLU A 109 33.76 -22.53 8.11
#